data_AF-A0A7W0F2F8-F1
#
_entry.id   AF-A0A7W0F2F8-F1
#
_cell.length_a   1.000
_cell.length_b   1.000
_cell.length_c   1.000
_cell.angle_alpha   90.00
_cell.angle_beta   90.00
_cell.angle_gamma   90.00
#
_symmetry.space_group_name_H-M   'P 1'
#
loop_
_entity.id
_entity.type
_entity.pdbx_description
1 polymer ?
#
loop_
_entity_poly.entity_id
_entity_poly.type
_entity_poly.pdbx_seq_one_letter_code
_entity_poly.pdbx_strand_id
1 'polypeptide(L)'
;MNDIIDMTENEYRLLLAVESGEAASQRKLSEKLNISLGMINLCLRRLIKQGYIKTHGLNKRKVQYLLTPKGFSEKMRKTYHYTQKTMNELARIKENIQNEIKARYLSGERNFTVAGTGELSDLAEIAIKNLKYGDIVYKRKEEGSADVLIAAGEKLPLMSLAAKL
;
A
#
# COMPACT_ATOMS: atom_id res chain seq x y z
N MET A 1 -19.08 -21.44 1.36
CA MET A 1 -18.31 -20.20 1.62
C MET A 1 -18.54 -19.34 0.40
N ASN A 2 -19.35 -18.27 0.49
CA ASN A 2 -19.74 -17.51 -0.71
C ASN A 2 -18.50 -16.87 -1.32
N ASP A 3 -18.22 -17.21 -2.58
CA ASP A 3 -17.26 -16.54 -3.45
C ASP A 3 -17.72 -15.08 -3.67
N ILE A 4 -17.50 -14.21 -2.69
CA ILE A 4 -17.51 -12.77 -2.91
C ILE A 4 -16.28 -12.52 -3.78
N ILE A 5 -16.51 -12.48 -5.09
CA ILE A 5 -15.53 -12.10 -6.10
C ILE A 5 -14.85 -10.83 -5.59
N ASP A 6 -13.58 -10.94 -5.20
CA ASP A 6 -12.81 -9.81 -4.72
C ASP A 6 -12.71 -8.77 -5.84
N MET A 7 -12.93 -7.52 -5.47
CA MET A 7 -12.91 -6.42 -6.41
C MET A 7 -11.48 -6.27 -6.92
N THR A 8 -11.30 -6.30 -8.23
CA THR A 8 -9.97 -6.15 -8.85
C THR A 8 -9.42 -4.75 -8.63
N GLU A 9 -8.12 -4.56 -8.91
CA GLU A 9 -7.50 -3.23 -8.80
C GLU A 9 -8.12 -2.22 -9.78
N ASN A 10 -8.36 -2.63 -11.02
CA ASN A 10 -9.01 -1.77 -12.01
C ASN A 10 -10.45 -1.41 -11.63
N GLU A 11 -11.20 -2.34 -11.02
CA GLU A 11 -12.55 -2.07 -10.51
C GLU A 11 -12.54 -1.10 -9.33
N TYR A 12 -11.56 -1.21 -8.43
CA TYR A 12 -11.39 -0.29 -7.30
C TYR A 12 -11.01 1.13 -7.77
N ARG A 13 -10.02 1.24 -8.66
CA ARG A 13 -9.63 2.52 -9.29
C ARG A 13 -10.79 3.18 -10.04
N LEU A 14 -11.63 2.37 -10.69
CA LEU A 14 -12.83 2.85 -11.35
C LEU A 14 -13.89 3.37 -10.36
N LEU A 15 -14.11 2.71 -9.22
CA LEU A 15 -15.03 3.24 -8.19
C LEU A 15 -14.55 4.58 -7.63
N LEU A 16 -13.24 4.73 -7.37
CA LEU A 16 -12.66 6.00 -6.91
C LEU A 16 -12.89 7.13 -7.95
N ALA A 17 -12.69 6.83 -9.23
CA ALA A 17 -12.90 7.81 -10.30
C ALA A 17 -14.39 8.18 -10.51
N VAL A 18 -15.31 7.26 -10.19
CA VAL A 18 -16.76 7.52 -10.24
C VAL A 18 -17.21 8.36 -9.05
N GLU A 19 -16.67 8.10 -7.86
CA GLU A 19 -16.95 8.87 -6.65
C GLU A 19 -16.51 10.34 -6.76
N SER A 20 -15.35 10.61 -7.36
CA SER A 20 -14.85 11.97 -7.52
C SER A 20 -15.69 12.85 -8.46
N GLY A 21 -16.77 12.31 -9.03
CA GLY A 21 -17.70 13.04 -9.91
C GLY A 21 -17.17 13.22 -11.35
N GLU A 22 -16.03 12.61 -11.67
CA GLU A 22 -15.32 12.83 -12.93
C GLU A 22 -15.73 11.87 -14.05
N ALA A 23 -16.64 10.93 -13.76
CA ALA A 23 -17.07 9.87 -14.66
C ALA A 23 -18.12 10.32 -15.69
N ALA A 24 -17.76 11.29 -16.56
CA ALA A 24 -18.68 11.79 -17.58
C ALA A 24 -18.81 10.89 -18.82
N SER A 25 -17.85 9.98 -19.06
CA SER A 25 -17.93 8.95 -20.11
C SER A 25 -16.92 7.82 -19.91
N GLN A 26 -17.14 6.67 -20.56
CA GLN A 26 -16.18 5.56 -20.57
C GLN A 26 -14.81 5.96 -21.14
N ARG A 27 -14.78 6.83 -22.15
CA ARG A 27 -13.53 7.31 -22.77
C ARG A 27 -12.72 8.18 -21.81
N LYS A 28 -13.39 9.10 -21.10
CA LYS A 28 -12.70 9.90 -20.07
C LYS A 28 -12.13 9.03 -18.94
N LEU A 29 -12.87 8.00 -18.52
CA LEU A 29 -12.39 7.04 -17.53
C LEU A 29 -11.17 6.25 -18.04
N SER A 30 -11.18 5.87 -19.32
CA SER A 30 -10.07 5.18 -19.99
C SER A 30 -8.80 6.04 -20.01
N GLU A 31 -8.91 7.29 -20.45
CA GLU A 31 -7.81 8.26 -20.49
C GLU A 31 -7.25 8.54 -19.09
N LYS A 32 -8.13 8.82 -18.12
CA LYS A 32 -7.73 9.16 -16.75
C LYS A 32 -7.03 8.00 -16.04
N LEU A 33 -7.55 6.78 -16.20
CA LEU A 33 -7.01 5.62 -15.50
C LEU A 33 -5.85 4.97 -16.26
N ASN A 34 -5.58 5.41 -17.49
CA ASN A 34 -4.67 4.76 -18.42
C ASN A 34 -4.99 3.26 -18.59
N ILE A 35 -6.28 2.97 -18.77
CA ILE A 35 -6.83 1.61 -18.95
C ILE A 35 -7.56 1.58 -20.29
N SER A 36 -7.48 0.48 -21.03
CA SER A 36 -8.18 0.37 -22.31
C SER A 36 -9.70 0.54 -22.16
N LEU A 37 -10.35 1.14 -23.17
CA LEU A 37 -11.78 1.37 -23.17
C LEU A 37 -12.58 0.06 -23.02
N GLY A 38 -12.08 -1.03 -23.60
CA GLY A 38 -12.68 -2.36 -23.47
C GLY A 38 -12.67 -2.87 -22.01
N MET A 39 -11.55 -2.68 -21.30
CA MET A 39 -11.44 -3.04 -19.90
C MET A 39 -12.32 -2.15 -19.01
N ILE A 40 -12.37 -0.83 -19.26
CA ILE A 40 -13.31 0.07 -18.57
C ILE A 40 -14.76 -0.40 -18.73
N ASN A 41 -15.16 -0.74 -19.95
CA ASN A 41 -16.52 -1.22 -20.22
C ASN A 41 -16.82 -2.56 -19.54
N LEU A 42 -15.83 -3.46 -19.46
CA LEU A 42 -15.96 -4.71 -18.72
C LEU A 42 -16.14 -4.46 -17.21
N CYS A 43 -15.26 -3.66 -16.59
CA CYS A 43 -15.33 -3.30 -15.18
C CYS A 43 -16.64 -2.59 -14.83
N LEU A 44 -17.08 -1.62 -15.64
CA LEU A 44 -18.36 -0.92 -15.45
C LEU A 44 -19.54 -1.90 -15.48
N ARG A 45 -19.59 -2.82 -16.45
CA ARG A 45 -20.67 -3.81 -16.53
C ARG A 45 -20.70 -4.72 -15.31
N ARG A 46 -19.54 -5.15 -14.80
CA ARG A 46 -19.46 -5.97 -13.57
C ARG A 46 -19.89 -5.18 -12.34
N LEU A 47 -19.38 -3.97 -12.14
CA LEU A 47 -19.72 -3.10 -11.02
C LEU A 47 -21.21 -2.70 -11.01
N ILE A 48 -21.82 -2.50 -12.19
CA ILE A 48 -23.26 -2.27 -12.33
C ILE A 48 -24.04 -3.53 -11.96
N LYS A 49 -23.64 -4.71 -12.48
CA LYS A 49 -24.27 -5.99 -12.16
C LYS A 49 -24.22 -6.31 -10.66
N GLN A 50 -23.13 -5.95 -9.99
CA GLN A 50 -22.96 -6.11 -8.54
C GLN A 50 -23.78 -5.09 -7.72
N GLY A 51 -24.29 -4.04 -8.37
CA GLY A 51 -25.03 -2.95 -7.74
C GLY A 51 -24.14 -1.90 -7.07
N TYR A 52 -22.85 -1.86 -7.38
CA TYR A 52 -21.89 -0.89 -6.83
C TYR A 52 -21.94 0.45 -7.56
N ILE A 53 -22.26 0.41 -8.85
CA ILE A 53 -22.49 1.60 -9.69
C ILE A 53 -23.91 1.56 -10.25
N LYS A 54 -24.55 2.72 -10.31
CA LYS A 54 -25.77 2.95 -11.10
C LYS A 54 -25.48 3.88 -12.27
N THR A 55 -26.20 3.69 -13.36
CA THR A 55 -26.20 4.60 -14.49
C THR A 55 -27.38 5.56 -14.37
N HIS A 56 -27.12 6.85 -14.62
CA HIS A 56 -28.15 7.87 -14.74
C HIS A 56 -28.06 8.49 -16.14
N GLY A 57 -29.13 8.39 -16.91
CA GLY A 57 -29.18 8.98 -18.24
C GLY A 57 -29.38 10.48 -18.14
N LEU A 58 -28.36 11.27 -18.49
CA LEU A 58 -28.50 12.72 -18.54
C LEU A 58 -29.24 13.16 -19.80
N ASN A 59 -29.04 12.47 -20.93
CA ASN A 59 -29.69 12.69 -22.24
C ASN A 59 -29.54 11.42 -23.13
N LYS A 60 -30.20 11.36 -24.30
CA LYS A 60 -30.09 10.24 -25.27
C LYS A 60 -28.65 9.80 -25.62
N ARG A 61 -27.65 10.67 -25.41
CA ARG A 61 -26.23 10.43 -25.72
C ARG A 61 -25.28 10.50 -24.52
N LYS A 62 -25.76 10.85 -23.31
CA LYS A 62 -24.92 11.06 -22.13
C LYS A 62 -25.39 10.20 -20.96
N VAL A 63 -24.49 9.37 -20.46
CA VAL A 63 -24.69 8.52 -19.28
C VAL A 63 -23.73 9.00 -18.19
N GLN A 64 -24.25 9.21 -17.00
CA GLN A 64 -23.48 9.46 -15.79
C GLN A 64 -23.41 8.18 -14.97
N TYR A 65 -22.25 7.92 -14.39
CA TYR A 65 -22.05 6.83 -13.43
C TYR A 65 -22.11 7.39 -12.02
N LEU A 66 -22.87 6.73 -11.15
CA LEU A 66 -23.07 7.14 -9.76
C LEU A 66 -22.70 5.98 -8.84
N LEU A 67 -21.90 6.27 -7.81
CA LEU A 67 -21.60 5.33 -6.74
C LEU A 67 -22.86 5.08 -5.90
N THR A 68 -23.17 3.81 -5.63
CA THR A 68 -24.28 3.45 -4.73
C THR A 68 -23.81 3.35 -3.27
N PRO A 69 -24.71 3.38 -2.27
CA PRO A 69 -24.33 3.06 -0.90
C PRO A 69 -23.66 1.69 -0.76
N LYS A 70 -24.13 0.68 -1.50
CA LYS A 70 -23.50 -0.65 -1.55
C LYS A 70 -22.08 -0.59 -2.11
N GLY A 71 -21.87 0.17 -3.19
CA GLY A 71 -20.54 0.37 -3.78
C GLY A 71 -19.59 1.12 -2.84
N PHE A 72 -20.09 2.09 -2.10
CA PHE A 72 -19.32 2.79 -1.06
C PHE A 72 -18.89 1.83 0.06
N SER A 73 -19.81 1.00 0.58
CA SER A 73 -19.48 0.00 1.61
C SER A 73 -18.42 -1.00 1.14
N GLU A 74 -18.52 -1.50 -0.09
CA GLU A 74 -17.55 -2.46 -0.64
C GLU A 74 -16.19 -1.83 -0.91
N LYS A 75 -16.16 -0.57 -1.38
CA LYS A 75 -14.93 0.21 -1.49
C LYS A 75 -14.25 0.33 -0.12
N MET A 76 -14.99 0.72 0.92
CA MET A 76 -14.48 0.82 2.30
C MET A 76 -13.97 -0.52 2.82
N ARG A 77 -14.69 -1.62 2.55
CA ARG A 77 -14.26 -2.98 2.91
C ARG A 77 -12.90 -3.32 2.29
N LYS A 78 -12.71 -3.05 0.99
CA LYS A 78 -11.43 -3.26 0.32
C LYS A 78 -10.32 -2.37 0.86
N THR A 79 -10.59 -1.08 1.09
CA THR A 79 -9.63 -0.16 1.71
C THR A 79 -9.20 -0.67 3.09
N TYR A 80 -10.15 -1.09 3.93
CA TYR A 80 -9.87 -1.64 5.25
C TYR A 80 -8.98 -2.88 5.20
N HIS A 81 -9.31 -3.85 4.35
CA HIS A 81 -8.49 -5.06 4.20
C HIS A 81 -7.08 -4.74 3.68
N TYR A 82 -6.96 -3.82 2.73
CA TYR A 82 -5.66 -3.37 2.23
C TYR A 82 -4.84 -2.73 3.34
N THR A 83 -5.41 -1.77 4.08
CA THR A 83 -4.75 -1.13 5.22
C THR A 83 -4.32 -2.15 6.28
N GLN A 84 -5.19 -3.09 6.64
CA GLN A 84 -4.87 -4.14 7.60
C GLN A 84 -3.70 -5.01 7.12
N LYS A 85 -3.70 -5.40 5.85
CA LYS A 85 -2.61 -6.16 5.24
C LYS A 85 -1.29 -5.37 5.28
N THR A 86 -1.30 -4.10 4.85
CA THR A 86 -0.12 -3.23 4.88
C THR A 86 0.42 -3.05 6.29
N MET A 87 -0.44 -2.85 7.29
CA MET A 87 -0.02 -2.71 8.69
C MET A 87 0.65 -3.98 9.22
N ASN A 88 0.11 -5.16 8.88
CA ASN A 88 0.72 -6.44 9.24
C ASN A 88 2.09 -6.63 8.58
N GLU A 89 2.21 -6.23 7.31
CA GLU A 89 3.47 -6.30 6.57
C GLU A 89 4.53 -5.36 7.17
N LEU A 90 4.17 -4.12 7.48
CA LEU A 90 5.06 -3.18 8.18
C LEU A 90 5.46 -3.68 9.57
N ALA A 91 4.55 -4.26 10.33
CA ALA A 91 4.84 -4.86 11.63
C ALA A 91 5.86 -6.01 11.50
N ARG A 92 5.70 -6.86 10.49
CA ARG A 92 6.62 -7.96 10.20
C ARG A 92 8.01 -7.46 9.81
N ILE A 93 8.10 -6.48 8.92
CA ILE A 93 9.39 -5.89 8.51
C ILE A 93 10.10 -5.29 9.73
N LYS A 94 9.36 -4.55 10.57
CA LYS A 94 9.88 -4.02 11.83
C LYS A 94 10.43 -5.12 12.73
N GLU A 95 9.69 -6.22 12.90
CA GLU A 95 10.13 -7.35 13.71
C GLU A 95 11.41 -7.99 13.15
N ASN A 96 11.51 -8.18 11.83
CA ASN A 96 12.71 -8.69 11.17
C ASN A 96 13.93 -7.78 11.44
N ILE A 97 13.75 -6.46 11.32
CA ILE A 97 14.80 -5.48 11.63
C ILE A 97 15.21 -5.59 13.10
N GLN A 98 14.25 -5.65 14.03
CA GLN A 98 14.54 -5.81 15.45
C GLN A 98 15.29 -7.11 15.75
N ASN A 99 14.94 -8.21 15.11
CA ASN A 99 15.61 -9.50 15.29
C ASN A 99 17.05 -9.48 14.78
N GLU A 100 17.31 -8.83 13.64
CA GLU A 100 18.66 -8.62 13.13
C GLU A 100 19.51 -7.77 14.10
N ILE A 101 18.95 -6.66 14.61
CA ILE A 101 19.65 -5.81 15.59
C ILE A 101 19.92 -6.57 16.89
N LYS A 102 18.94 -7.34 17.40
CA LYS A 102 19.11 -8.19 18.58
C LYS A 102 20.24 -9.21 18.39
N ALA A 103 20.28 -9.88 17.24
CA ALA A 103 21.32 -10.86 16.95
C ALA A 103 22.72 -10.21 17.00
N ARG A 104 22.89 -9.04 16.36
CA ARG A 104 24.14 -8.28 16.37
C ARG A 104 24.49 -7.72 17.75
N TYR A 105 23.48 -7.30 18.51
CA TYR A 105 23.64 -6.86 19.89
C TYR A 105 24.17 -7.98 20.79
N LEU A 106 23.61 -9.18 20.66
CA LEU A 106 24.06 -10.37 21.39
C LEU A 106 25.48 -10.80 20.99
N SER A 107 25.92 -10.50 19.76
CA SER A 107 27.32 -10.70 19.34
C SER A 107 28.28 -9.57 19.77
N GLY A 108 27.81 -8.61 20.58
CA GLY A 108 28.65 -7.54 21.15
C GLY A 108 28.58 -6.20 20.42
N GLU A 109 27.82 -6.07 19.33
CA GLU A 109 27.66 -4.77 18.66
C GLU A 109 26.78 -3.84 19.49
N ARG A 110 27.11 -2.55 19.49
CA ARG A 110 26.35 -1.49 20.17
C ARG A 110 26.01 -0.33 19.26
N ASN A 111 26.79 -0.13 18.19
CA ASN A 111 26.66 0.98 17.27
C ASN A 111 25.88 0.55 16.04
N PHE A 112 24.73 1.19 15.84
CA PHE A 112 23.88 0.98 14.68
C PHE A 112 23.66 2.32 13.97
N THR A 113 23.87 2.35 12.67
CA THR A 113 23.57 3.52 11.83
C THR A 113 22.54 3.15 10.78
N VAL A 114 21.46 3.92 10.67
CA VAL A 114 20.48 3.76 9.58
C VAL A 114 20.71 4.85 8.55
N ALA A 115 21.03 4.46 7.32
CA ALA A 115 21.29 5.36 6.22
C ALA A 115 20.26 5.20 5.08
N GLY A 116 19.89 6.31 4.45
CA GLY A 116 18.90 6.37 3.36
C GLY A 116 17.76 7.35 3.68
N THR A 117 16.93 7.68 2.71
CA THR A 117 15.80 8.64 2.87
C THR A 117 14.44 8.00 2.61
N GLY A 118 14.38 6.68 2.46
CA GLY A 118 13.15 5.94 2.19
C GLY A 118 12.44 5.44 3.44
N GLU A 119 11.23 4.91 3.23
CA GLU A 119 10.32 4.46 4.28
C GLU A 119 10.91 3.36 5.15
N LEU A 120 11.78 2.51 4.61
CA LEU A 120 12.41 1.44 5.39
C LEU A 120 13.40 1.99 6.40
N SER A 121 14.09 3.07 6.06
CA SER A 121 15.00 3.73 7.00
C SER A 121 14.24 4.34 8.17
N ASP A 122 13.09 4.96 7.92
CA ASP A 122 12.24 5.51 8.98
C ASP A 122 11.66 4.39 9.85
N LEU A 123 11.25 3.27 9.24
CA LEU A 123 10.79 2.09 9.96
C LEU A 123 11.90 1.47 10.82
N ALA A 124 13.14 1.42 10.31
CA ALA A 124 14.29 0.90 11.04
C ALA A 124 14.66 1.80 12.24
N GLU A 125 14.53 3.12 12.10
CA GLU A 125 14.68 4.05 13.21
C GLU A 125 13.66 3.78 14.32
N ILE A 126 12.38 3.61 13.96
CA ILE A 126 11.32 3.24 14.90
C ILE A 126 11.60 1.87 15.53
N ALA A 127 12.10 0.91 14.75
CA ALA A 127 12.45 -0.43 15.22
C ALA A 127 13.52 -0.38 16.31
N ILE A 128 14.59 0.38 16.09
CA ILE A 128 15.71 0.56 17.04
C ILE A 128 15.26 1.29 18.30
N LYS A 129 14.54 2.42 18.16
CA LYS A 129 14.05 3.21 19.31
C LYS A 129 13.10 2.42 20.22
N ASN A 130 12.38 1.44 19.66
CA ASN A 130 11.48 0.60 20.44
C ASN A 130 12.17 -0.57 21.16
N LEU A 131 13.48 -0.78 20.95
CA LEU A 131 14.24 -1.77 21.71
C LEU A 131 14.60 -1.20 23.09
N LYS A 132 14.47 -2.03 24.13
CA LYS A 132 14.79 -1.67 25.52
C LYS A 132 16.25 -1.98 25.89
N TYR A 133 17.19 -1.73 24.98
CA TYR A 133 18.62 -1.90 25.26
C TYR A 133 19.26 -0.53 25.51
N GLY A 134 19.62 -0.26 26.76
CA GLY A 134 20.06 1.07 27.22
C GLY A 134 21.45 1.50 26.74
N ASP A 135 22.25 0.58 26.22
CA ASP A 135 23.62 0.78 25.74
C ASP A 135 23.74 0.73 24.21
N ILE A 136 22.61 0.63 23.48
CA ILE A 136 22.60 0.80 22.02
C ILE A 136 22.84 2.27 21.67
N VAL A 137 23.83 2.50 20.81
CA VAL A 137 24.13 3.80 20.20
C VAL A 137 23.59 3.81 18.78
N TYR A 138 22.66 4.72 18.51
CA TYR A 138 21.99 4.84 17.22
C TYR A 138 22.33 6.16 16.51
N LYS A 139 22.51 6.12 15.18
CA LYS A 139 22.66 7.31 14.33
C LYS A 139 21.79 7.22 13.07
N ARG A 140 21.12 8.32 12.72
CA ARG A 140 20.45 8.50 11.42
C ARG A 140 21.38 9.22 10.45
N LYS A 141 21.47 8.75 9.21
CA LYS A 141 22.12 9.44 8.09
C LYS A 141 21.15 9.54 6.92
N GLU A 142 20.68 10.74 6.62
CA GLU A 142 19.84 11.01 5.43
C GLU A 142 20.70 11.16 4.18
N GLU A 143 21.59 10.20 3.94
CA GLU A 143 22.54 10.20 2.83
C GLU A 143 22.44 8.88 2.07
N GLY A 144 22.53 8.96 0.74
CA GLY A 144 22.48 7.81 -0.15
C GLY A 144 21.05 7.46 -0.61
N SER A 145 20.97 6.84 -1.79
CA SER A 145 19.70 6.46 -2.43
C SER A 145 19.12 5.13 -1.94
N ALA A 146 19.87 4.38 -1.13
CA ALA A 146 19.49 3.05 -0.67
C ALA A 146 19.31 3.01 0.85
N ASP A 147 18.20 2.42 1.29
CA ASP A 147 17.88 2.19 2.69
C ASP A 147 18.71 1.01 3.24
N VAL A 148 19.66 1.32 4.13
CA VAL A 148 20.61 0.35 4.70
C VAL A 148 20.78 0.50 6.22
N LEU A 149 20.95 -0.63 6.89
CA LEU A 149 21.40 -0.72 8.28
C LEU A 149 22.91 -0.98 8.28
N ILE A 150 23.66 -0.19 9.04
CA ILE A 150 25.11 -0.32 9.17
C ILE A 150 25.44 -0.70 10.62
N ALA A 151 26.14 -1.81 10.80
CA ALA A 151 26.65 -2.29 12.07
C ALA A 151 27.99 -3.01 11.85
N ALA A 152 28.96 -2.87 12.77
CA ALA A 152 30.32 -3.42 12.62
C ALA A 152 31.03 -3.05 11.30
N GLY A 153 30.68 -1.93 10.67
CA GLY A 153 31.19 -1.53 9.35
C GLY A 153 30.54 -2.27 8.16
N GLU A 154 29.68 -3.24 8.40
CA GLU A 154 28.91 -3.96 7.38
C GLU A 154 27.66 -3.15 7.00
N LYS A 155 27.36 -3.06 5.69
CA LYS A 155 26.13 -2.45 5.19
C LYS A 155 25.13 -3.53 4.80
N LEU A 156 24.01 -3.58 5.51
CA LEU A 156 22.92 -4.51 5.28
C LEU A 156 21.73 -3.79 4.62
N PRO A 157 21.36 -4.13 3.38
CA PRO A 157 20.18 -3.52 2.74
C PRO A 157 18.91 -3.84 3.51
N LEU A 158 18.14 -2.82 3.90
CA LEU A 158 16.90 -3.01 4.66
C LEU A 158 15.85 -3.79 3.85
N MET A 159 15.88 -3.66 2.52
CA MET A 159 15.08 -4.48 1.61
C MET A 159 15.33 -5.99 1.77
N SER A 160 16.56 -6.41 2.09
CA SER A 160 16.87 -7.83 2.31
C SER A 160 16.19 -8.37 3.57
N LEU A 161 15.98 -7.52 4.57
CA LEU A 161 15.25 -7.85 5.79
C LEU A 161 13.74 -7.84 5.58
N ALA A 162 13.25 -6.99 4.68
CA ALA A 162 11.87 -7.01 4.23
C ALA A 162 11.53 -8.27 3.41
N ALA A 163 12.50 -8.80 2.66
CA ALA A 163 12.33 -9.98 1.80
C ALA A 163 12.52 -11.34 2.53
N LYS A 164 12.95 -11.37 3.80
CA LYS A 164 13.06 -12.61 4.60
C LYS A 164 11.65 -13.18 4.85
N LEU A 165 11.28 -14.18 4.03
CA LEU A 165 10.02 -14.94 4.07
C LEU A 165 10.06 -16.07 5.09
#